data_AF-A0A0G0K1Q2-F1
#
_entry.id   AF-A0A0G0K1Q2-F1
#
_cell.length_a   1.000
_cell.length_b   1.000
_cell.length_c   1.000
_cell.angle_alpha   90.00
_cell.angle_beta   90.00
_cell.angle_gamma   90.00
#
_symmetry.space_group_name_H-M   'P 1'
#
loop_
_entity.id
_entity.type
_entity.pdbx_description
1 polymer ?
#
loop_
_entity_poly.entity_id
_entity_poly.type
_entity_poly.pdbx_seq_one_letter_code
_entity_poly.pdbx_strand_id
1 'polypeptide(L)'
;MEIHPNTITMKKSMIHNSIFIILFLFAFLERTVFDLGPNYELLTAAIVLSSLFLNPKSSFFLAFLTIAFSDRLIGNSRIFLFTWSGFLIPAFFSSGFLKKIITDRKSSIINLLKISVSGLMINVFFFIWTNFGVWMLDSWGMYSKDVSGLITCYINALPFLKNQVVKIKL
;
A
#
# COMPACT_ATOMS: atom_id res chain seq x y z
N MET A 1 6.93 -37.40 -29.54
CA MET A 1 6.22 -36.14 -29.23
C MET A 1 7.23 -35.25 -28.50
N GLU A 2 8.01 -34.47 -29.24
CA GLU A 2 9.07 -33.64 -28.66
C GLU A 2 8.44 -32.43 -27.96
N ILE A 3 8.55 -32.39 -26.63
CA ILE A 3 8.11 -31.25 -25.84
C ILE A 3 9.16 -30.14 -26.05
N HIS A 4 8.85 -29.18 -26.92
CA HIS A 4 9.74 -28.04 -27.16
C HIS A 4 10.05 -27.29 -25.85
N PRO A 5 11.32 -26.93 -25.57
CA PRO A 5 11.73 -26.32 -24.30
C PRO A 5 10.96 -25.03 -23.93
N ASN A 6 10.45 -24.28 -24.92
CA ASN A 6 9.58 -23.12 -24.69
C ASN A 6 8.22 -23.46 -24.06
N THR A 7 7.69 -24.65 -24.28
CA THR A 7 6.41 -25.05 -23.67
C THR A 7 6.56 -25.35 -22.18
N ILE A 8 7.71 -25.89 -21.76
CA ILE A 8 8.02 -26.19 -20.37
C ILE A 8 8.23 -24.89 -19.57
N THR A 9 8.95 -23.92 -20.14
CA THR A 9 9.19 -22.61 -19.51
C THR A 9 7.90 -21.81 -19.38
N MET A 10 7.04 -21.79 -20.40
CA MET A 10 5.72 -21.16 -20.34
C MET A 10 4.84 -21.80 -19.26
N LYS A 11 4.77 -23.13 -19.21
CA LYS A 11 3.97 -23.86 -18.20
C LYS A 11 4.45 -23.57 -16.77
N LYS A 12 5.77 -23.49 -16.55
CA LYS A 12 6.35 -23.12 -15.25
C LYS A 12 6.00 -21.68 -14.85
N SER A 13 6.06 -20.73 -15.79
CA SER A 13 5.64 -19.35 -15.56
C SER A 13 4.15 -19.23 -15.23
N MET A 14 3.29 -20.00 -15.90
CA MET A 14 1.86 -20.04 -15.61
C MET A 14 1.58 -20.55 -14.20
N ILE A 15 2.19 -21.68 -13.81
CA ILE A 15 2.01 -22.26 -12.46
C ILE A 15 2.45 -21.27 -11.38
N HIS A 16 3.60 -20.60 -11.59
CA HIS A 16 4.10 -19.56 -10.68
C HIS A 16 3.08 -18.43 -10.50
N ASN A 17 2.54 -17.88 -11.60
CA ASN A 17 1.55 -16.82 -11.52
C ASN A 17 0.26 -17.28 -10.84
N SER A 18 -0.19 -18.51 -11.08
CA SER A 18 -1.38 -19.08 -10.44
C SER A 18 -1.27 -19.16 -8.91
N ILE A 19 -0.08 -19.45 -8.37
CA ILE A 19 0.14 -19.47 -6.91
C ILE A 19 -0.14 -18.10 -6.29
N PHE A 20 0.34 -17.02 -6.93
CA PHE A 20 0.08 -15.67 -6.43
C PHE A 20 -1.39 -15.28 -6.56
N ILE A 21 -2.06 -15.68 -7.64
CA ILE A 21 -3.52 -15.46 -7.77
C ILE A 21 -4.26 -16.13 -6.61
N ILE A 22 -3.92 -17.38 -6.29
CA ILE A 22 -4.50 -18.11 -5.15
C ILE A 22 -4.20 -17.40 -3.83
N LEU A 23 -2.96 -16.95 -3.63
CA LEU A 23 -2.57 -16.19 -2.43
C LEU A 23 -3.39 -14.90 -2.27
N PHE A 24 -3.59 -14.14 -3.34
CA PHE A 24 -4.41 -12.94 -3.31
C PHE A 24 -5.90 -13.24 -3.13
N LEU A 25 -6.40 -14.38 -3.63
CA LEU A 25 -7.75 -14.86 -3.33
C LEU A 25 -7.91 -15.17 -1.84
N PHE A 26 -6.92 -15.81 -1.21
CA PHE A 26 -6.94 -16.03 0.23
C PHE A 26 -6.89 -14.71 1.02
N ALA A 27 -6.01 -13.78 0.63
CA ALA A 27 -5.96 -12.45 1.25
C ALA A 27 -7.29 -11.69 1.10
N PHE A 28 -7.94 -11.81 -0.05
CA PHE A 28 -9.27 -11.24 -0.29
C PHE A 28 -10.34 -11.87 0.61
N LEU A 29 -10.39 -13.20 0.70
CA LEU A 29 -11.36 -13.92 1.52
C LEU A 29 -11.14 -13.66 3.01
N GLU A 30 -9.89 -13.61 3.44
CA GLU A 30 -9.52 -13.25 4.81
C GLU A 30 -10.05 -11.87 5.16
N ARG A 31 -9.78 -10.87 4.31
CA ARG A 31 -10.25 -9.50 4.48
C ARG A 31 -11.78 -9.33 4.42
N THR A 32 -12.50 -10.15 3.66
CA THR A 32 -13.94 -9.92 3.36
C THR A 32 -14.89 -10.86 4.08
N VAL A 33 -14.52 -12.12 4.28
CA VAL A 33 -15.39 -13.17 4.82
C VAL A 33 -14.99 -13.54 6.24
N PHE A 34 -13.69 -13.75 6.48
CA PHE A 34 -13.23 -14.31 7.75
C PHE A 34 -12.97 -13.24 8.81
N ASP A 35 -12.49 -12.05 8.43
CA ASP A 35 -12.12 -10.95 9.31
C ASP A 35 -11.44 -11.45 10.59
N LEU A 36 -10.23 -12.00 10.45
CA LEU A 36 -9.49 -12.67 11.53
C LEU A 36 -9.15 -11.71 12.69
N GLY A 37 -9.43 -10.43 12.52
CA GLY A 37 -9.28 -9.38 13.53
C GLY A 37 -8.13 -8.42 13.23
N PRO A 38 -7.94 -7.43 14.10
CA PRO A 38 -6.90 -6.42 13.91
C PRO A 38 -5.50 -7.07 13.93
N ASN A 39 -4.63 -6.62 13.01
CA ASN A 39 -3.24 -7.06 12.82
C ASN A 39 -3.02 -8.36 12.03
N TYR A 40 -4.07 -9.03 11.54
CA TYR A 40 -3.90 -10.04 10.50
C TYR A 40 -3.78 -9.35 9.14
N GLU A 41 -2.55 -9.31 8.61
CA GLU A 41 -2.23 -8.58 7.39
C GLU A 41 -1.85 -9.53 6.24
N LEU A 42 -2.71 -10.50 5.94
CA LEU A 42 -2.45 -11.48 4.86
C LEU A 42 -2.27 -10.78 3.51
N LEU A 43 -3.03 -9.70 3.29
CA LEU A 43 -2.88 -8.84 2.11
C LEU A 43 -1.51 -8.18 2.04
N THR A 44 -1.01 -7.60 3.14
CA THR A 44 0.32 -6.97 3.16
C THR A 44 1.40 -8.00 2.85
N ALA A 45 1.33 -9.19 3.45
CA ALA A 45 2.26 -10.28 3.16
C ALA A 45 2.20 -10.71 1.68
N ALA A 46 1.00 -10.84 1.10
CA ALA A 46 0.81 -11.17 -0.31
C ALA A 46 1.44 -10.13 -1.24
N ILE A 47 1.27 -8.84 -0.95
CA ILE A 47 1.84 -7.73 -1.73
C ILE A 47 3.37 -7.75 -1.67
N VAL A 48 3.95 -7.94 -0.49
CA VAL A 48 5.41 -8.00 -0.32
C VAL A 48 5.97 -9.19 -1.12
N LEU A 49 5.41 -10.38 -0.94
CA LEU A 49 5.85 -11.58 -1.65
C LEU A 49 5.70 -11.41 -3.17
N SER A 50 4.56 -10.91 -3.65
CA SER A 50 4.36 -10.70 -5.07
C SER A 50 5.31 -9.66 -5.66
N SER A 51 5.69 -8.64 -4.89
CA SER A 51 6.65 -7.62 -5.35
C SER A 51 8.06 -8.19 -5.57
N LEU A 52 8.41 -9.26 -4.85
CA LEU A 52 9.72 -9.92 -4.95
C LEU A 52 9.79 -10.94 -6.09
N PHE A 53 8.67 -11.62 -6.38
CA PHE A 53 8.65 -12.78 -7.27
C PHE A 53 7.88 -12.57 -8.59
N LEU A 54 7.03 -11.54 -8.70
CA LEU A 54 6.34 -11.20 -9.94
C LEU A 54 6.94 -9.96 -10.58
N ASN A 55 6.61 -9.76 -11.86
CA ASN A 55 6.89 -8.47 -12.48
C ASN A 55 6.08 -7.35 -11.79
N PRO A 56 6.59 -6.10 -11.75
CA PRO A 56 5.95 -5.01 -11.03
C PRO A 56 4.52 -4.72 -11.47
N LYS A 57 4.20 -4.92 -12.77
CA LYS A 57 2.85 -4.69 -13.30
C LYS A 57 1.84 -5.69 -12.74
N SER A 58 2.20 -6.98 -12.72
CA SER A 58 1.35 -8.05 -12.18
C SER A 58 1.17 -7.92 -10.67
N SER A 59 2.26 -7.65 -9.93
CA SER A 59 2.18 -7.40 -8.48
C SER A 59 1.27 -6.21 -8.17
N PHE A 60 1.41 -5.11 -8.92
CA PHE A 60 0.56 -3.93 -8.78
C PHE A 60 -0.90 -4.25 -9.09
N PHE A 61 -1.19 -4.94 -10.20
CA PHE A 61 -2.57 -5.27 -10.59
C PHE A 61 -3.25 -6.18 -9.57
N LEU A 62 -2.56 -7.20 -9.05
CA LEU A 62 -3.12 -8.09 -8.03
C LEU A 62 -3.44 -7.34 -6.74
N ALA A 63 -2.53 -6.50 -6.27
CA ALA A 63 -2.75 -5.65 -5.10
C ALA A 63 -3.94 -4.69 -5.31
N PHE A 64 -3.93 -3.97 -6.44
CA PHE A 64 -4.95 -3.00 -6.78
C PHE A 64 -6.34 -3.63 -6.87
N LEU A 65 -6.49 -4.73 -7.63
CA LEU A 65 -7.77 -5.41 -7.78
C LEU A 65 -8.29 -5.93 -6.44
N THR A 66 -7.41 -6.50 -5.63
CA THR A 66 -7.81 -7.05 -4.31
C THR A 66 -8.32 -5.96 -3.38
N ILE A 67 -7.63 -4.83 -3.28
CA ILE A 67 -8.08 -3.67 -2.49
C ILE A 67 -9.37 -3.10 -3.06
N ALA A 68 -9.43 -2.86 -4.39
CA ALA A 68 -10.59 -2.28 -5.06
C ALA A 68 -11.88 -3.10 -4.85
N PHE A 69 -11.79 -4.41 -5.06
CA PHE A 69 -12.94 -5.30 -4.90
C PHE A 69 -13.32 -5.49 -3.45
N SER A 70 -12.35 -5.65 -2.54
CA SER A 70 -12.65 -5.81 -1.11
C SER A 70 -13.31 -4.56 -0.53
N ASP A 71 -12.80 -3.36 -0.85
CA ASP A 71 -13.41 -2.10 -0.43
C ASP A 71 -14.83 -1.92 -0.97
N ARG A 72 -15.09 -2.38 -2.20
CA ARG A 72 -16.44 -2.34 -2.79
C ARG A 72 -17.41 -3.31 -2.12
N LEU A 73 -16.95 -4.48 -1.68
CA LEU A 73 -17.79 -5.48 -1.02
C LEU A 73 -18.07 -5.14 0.44
N ILE A 74 -17.05 -4.75 1.20
CA ILE A 74 -17.18 -4.36 2.62
C ILE A 74 -17.99 -3.06 2.75
N GLY A 75 -17.92 -2.21 1.72
CA GLY A 75 -18.43 -0.85 1.76
C GLY A 75 -17.39 0.08 2.37
N ASN A 76 -17.00 1.11 1.61
CA ASN A 76 -16.05 2.11 2.07
C ASN A 76 -16.76 3.48 2.15
N SER A 77 -16.39 4.29 3.14
CA SER A 77 -16.87 5.67 3.22
C SER A 77 -16.13 6.54 2.20
N ARG A 78 -16.58 7.78 1.99
CA ARG A 78 -15.92 8.74 1.07
C ARG A 78 -14.44 9.00 1.40
N ILE A 79 -13.96 8.56 2.57
CA ILE A 79 -12.55 8.62 2.97
C ILE A 79 -11.63 7.85 2.01
N PHE A 80 -12.16 6.89 1.25
CA PHE A 80 -11.40 6.17 0.24
C PHE A 80 -10.72 7.14 -0.76
N LEU A 81 -11.35 8.28 -1.07
CA LEU A 81 -10.76 9.29 -1.94
C LEU A 81 -9.43 9.81 -1.40
N PHE A 82 -9.33 10.03 -0.09
CA PHE A 82 -8.12 10.53 0.57
C PHE A 82 -7.08 9.44 0.80
N THR A 83 -7.50 8.23 1.15
CA THR A 83 -6.56 7.11 1.35
C THR A 83 -5.94 6.67 0.02
N TRP A 84 -6.74 6.52 -1.04
CA TRP A 84 -6.25 6.13 -2.37
C TRP A 84 -5.38 7.22 -2.99
N SER A 85 -5.80 8.50 -2.97
CA SER A 85 -4.96 9.59 -3.45
C SER A 85 -3.71 9.80 -2.59
N GLY A 86 -3.80 9.53 -1.28
CA GLY A 86 -2.66 9.54 -0.36
C GLY A 86 -1.55 8.56 -0.75
N PHE A 87 -1.88 7.42 -1.35
CA PHE A 87 -0.91 6.49 -1.93
C PHE A 87 -0.48 6.86 -3.34
N LEU A 88 -1.43 7.28 -4.19
CA LEU A 88 -1.18 7.53 -5.61
C LEU A 88 -0.34 8.79 -5.86
N ILE A 89 -0.58 9.87 -5.10
CA ILE A 89 0.14 11.13 -5.27
C ILE A 89 1.65 10.91 -5.03
N PRO A 90 2.11 10.38 -3.88
CA PRO A 90 3.53 10.19 -3.66
C PRO A 90 4.12 9.12 -4.59
N ALA A 91 3.38 8.07 -4.94
CA ALA A 91 3.84 7.07 -5.91
C ALA A 91 4.13 7.71 -7.29
N PHE A 92 3.25 8.59 -7.76
CA PHE A 92 3.44 9.30 -9.01
C PHE A 92 4.69 10.18 -8.98
N PHE A 93 4.84 11.03 -7.96
CA PHE A 93 5.97 11.96 -7.83
C PHE A 93 7.31 11.27 -7.53
N SER A 94 7.31 10.15 -6.80
CA SER A 94 8.54 9.45 -6.41
C SER A 94 9.04 8.46 -7.46
N SER A 95 8.19 8.03 -8.40
CA SER A 95 8.48 6.96 -9.37
C SER A 95 9.77 7.18 -10.19
N GLY A 96 9.98 8.40 -10.71
CA GLY A 96 11.16 8.73 -11.50
C GLY A 96 12.45 8.83 -10.65
N PHE A 97 12.34 9.39 -9.46
CA PHE A 97 13.46 9.57 -8.52
C PHE A 97 13.93 8.23 -7.94
N LEU A 98 13.00 7.40 -7.47
CA LEU A 98 13.29 6.06 -6.93
C LEU A 98 13.91 5.16 -8.00
N LYS A 99 13.39 5.19 -9.22
CA LYS A 99 13.95 4.41 -10.33
C LYS A 99 15.40 4.80 -10.61
N LYS A 100 15.74 6.09 -10.56
CA LYS A 100 17.11 6.57 -10.75
C LYS A 100 18.05 6.07 -9.64
N ILE A 101 17.63 6.16 -8.37
CA ILE A 101 18.41 5.67 -7.22
C ILE A 101 18.65 4.17 -7.28
N ILE A 102 17.62 3.39 -7.63
CA ILE A 102 17.69 1.92 -7.68
C ILE A 102 18.55 1.44 -8.87
N THR A 103 18.50 2.15 -10.00
CA THR A 103 19.26 1.79 -11.21
C THR A 103 20.74 2.17 -11.08
N ASP A 104 21.07 3.16 -10.26
CA ASP A 104 22.45 3.50 -9.93
C ASP A 104 23.11 2.35 -9.15
N ARG A 105 23.93 1.55 -9.85
CA ARG A 105 24.64 0.36 -9.32
C ARG A 105 25.66 0.67 -8.22
N LYS A 106 25.91 1.95 -7.92
CA LYS A 106 26.70 2.37 -6.76
C LYS A 106 25.79 2.35 -5.52
N SER A 107 25.71 1.19 -4.87
CA SER A 107 25.09 1.05 -3.55
C SER A 107 25.92 1.81 -2.50
N SER A 108 25.70 3.12 -2.40
CA SER A 108 26.27 3.96 -1.35
C SER A 108 25.29 4.07 -0.18
N ILE A 109 25.81 4.21 1.04
CA ILE A 109 25.04 4.59 2.25
C ILE A 109 24.11 5.78 1.98
N ILE A 110 24.51 6.67 1.06
CA ILE A 110 23.76 7.85 0.61
C ILE A 110 22.45 7.46 -0.09
N ASN A 111 22.43 6.39 -0.90
CA ASN A 111 21.22 5.93 -1.57
C ASN A 111 20.22 5.33 -0.58
N LEU A 112 20.72 4.59 0.42
CA LEU A 112 19.89 4.09 1.51
C LEU A 112 19.25 5.23 2.31
N LEU A 113 20.04 6.24 2.68
CA LEU A 113 19.54 7.44 3.38
C LEU A 113 18.47 8.17 2.55
N LYS A 114 18.68 8.34 1.23
CA LYS A 114 17.69 8.97 0.34
C LYS A 114 16.36 8.20 0.31
N ILE A 115 16.43 6.87 0.23
CA ILE A 115 15.23 6.02 0.26
C ILE A 115 14.52 6.16 1.60
N SER A 116 15.23 6.07 2.72
CA SER A 116 14.66 6.20 4.06
C SER A 116 14.00 7.57 4.29
N VAL A 117 14.66 8.66 3.89
CA VAL A 117 14.10 10.02 3.98
C VAL A 117 12.86 10.15 3.09
N SER A 118 12.89 9.59 1.87
CA SER A 118 11.71 9.62 0.99
C SER A 118 10.53 8.87 1.61
N GLY A 119 10.75 7.71 2.25
CA GLY A 119 9.72 6.98 2.96
C GLY A 119 9.13 7.77 4.12
N LEU A 120 9.97 8.48 4.88
CA LEU A 120 9.49 9.34 5.96
C LEU A 120 8.63 10.50 5.44
N MET A 121 9.05 11.15 4.35
CA MET A 121 8.28 12.23 3.73
C MET A 121 6.93 11.75 3.19
N ILE A 122 6.89 10.55 2.59
CA ILE A 122 5.64 9.92 2.13
C ILE A 122 4.71 9.67 3.31
N ASN A 123 5.22 9.15 4.44
CA ASN A 123 4.41 8.91 5.64
C ASN A 123 3.86 10.22 6.24
N VAL A 124 4.68 11.28 6.33
CA VAL A 124 4.24 12.59 6.82
C VAL A 124 3.17 13.17 5.91
N PHE A 125 3.36 13.11 4.58
CA PHE A 125 2.35 13.53 3.62
C PHE A 125 1.05 12.76 3.79
N PHE A 126 1.12 11.42 3.88
CA PHE A 126 -0.05 10.57 4.06
C PHE A 126 -0.81 10.93 5.34
N PHE A 127 -0.10 11.15 6.45
CA PHE A 127 -0.68 11.59 7.71
C PHE A 127 -1.43 12.93 7.56
N ILE A 128 -0.81 13.93 6.94
CA ILE A 128 -1.44 15.24 6.73
C ILE A 128 -2.68 15.08 5.83
N TRP A 129 -2.51 14.44 4.69
CA TRP A 129 -3.54 14.35 3.67
C TRP A 129 -4.78 13.57 4.13
N THR A 130 -4.59 12.43 4.79
CA THR A 130 -5.71 11.58 5.20
C THR A 130 -6.48 12.16 6.39
N ASN A 131 -5.79 12.78 7.36
CA ASN A 131 -6.47 13.44 8.49
C ASN A 131 -7.20 14.71 8.07
N PHE A 132 -6.65 15.46 7.09
CA PHE A 132 -7.43 16.51 6.43
C PHE A 132 -8.71 15.95 5.81
N GLY A 133 -8.64 14.79 5.16
CA GLY A 133 -9.81 14.08 4.64
C GLY A 133 -10.84 13.70 5.71
N VAL A 134 -10.38 13.22 6.87
CA VAL A 134 -11.25 12.90 8.02
C VAL A 134 -11.98 14.15 8.48
N TRP A 135 -11.27 15.26 8.70
CA TRP A 135 -11.88 16.53 9.09
C TRP A 135 -12.80 17.09 7.99
N MET A 136 -12.40 17.04 6.72
CA MET A 136 -13.16 17.61 5.61
C MET A 136 -14.46 16.85 5.36
N LEU A 137 -14.41 15.52 5.38
CA LEU A 137 -15.58 14.68 5.15
C LEU A 137 -16.46 14.57 6.40
N ASP A 138 -15.84 14.56 7.59
CA ASP A 138 -16.44 14.39 8.91
C ASP A 138 -17.74 13.58 8.90
N SER A 139 -17.65 12.33 8.45
CA SER A 139 -18.84 11.50 8.21
C SER A 139 -19.64 11.17 9.48
N TRP A 140 -19.09 11.51 10.65
CA TRP A 140 -19.63 11.20 11.97
C TRP A 140 -19.90 12.45 12.82
N GLY A 141 -19.70 13.66 12.29
CA GLY A 141 -19.92 14.92 13.02
C GLY A 141 -18.99 15.10 14.23
N MET A 142 -17.77 14.54 14.16
CA MET A 142 -16.81 14.52 15.26
C MET A 142 -16.05 15.85 15.43
N TYR A 143 -15.93 16.66 14.37
CA TYR A 143 -15.08 17.84 14.37
C TYR A 143 -15.81 19.06 13.83
N SER A 144 -15.67 20.19 14.51
CA SER A 144 -16.16 21.47 14.00
C SER A 144 -15.50 21.83 12.67
N LYS A 145 -16.26 22.42 11.75
CA LYS A 145 -15.77 22.85 10.41
C LYS A 145 -15.06 24.20 10.47
N ASP A 146 -14.16 24.33 11.44
CA ASP A 146 -13.32 25.49 11.67
C ASP A 146 -11.87 25.05 11.95
N VAL A 147 -11.00 26.04 12.15
CA VAL A 147 -9.57 25.80 12.43
C VAL A 147 -9.38 25.04 13.74
N SER A 148 -10.23 25.28 14.74
CA SER A 148 -10.18 24.58 16.02
C SER A 148 -10.42 23.08 15.84
N GLY A 149 -11.48 22.70 15.14
CA GLY A 149 -11.80 21.30 14.85
C GLY A 149 -10.75 20.61 14.00
N LEU A 150 -10.12 21.33 13.05
CA LEU A 150 -8.99 20.81 12.28
C LEU A 150 -7.80 20.49 13.19
N ILE A 151 -7.44 21.40 14.09
CA ILE A 151 -6.35 21.20 15.05
C ILE A 151 -6.67 20.01 15.97
N THR A 152 -7.88 19.91 16.50
CA THR A 152 -8.31 18.78 17.34
C THR A 152 -8.22 17.45 16.58
N CYS A 153 -8.61 17.42 15.32
CA CYS A 153 -8.49 16.22 14.48
C CYS A 153 -7.03 15.75 14.37
N TYR A 154 -6.07 16.68 14.16
CA TYR A 154 -4.65 16.34 14.09
C TYR A 154 -4.07 15.92 15.43
N ILE A 155 -4.47 16.56 16.53
CA ILE A 155 -4.02 16.17 17.88
C ILE A 155 -4.46 14.74 18.18
N ASN A 156 -5.71 14.40 17.89
CA ASN A 156 -6.25 13.05 18.07
C ASN A 156 -5.56 12.01 17.17
N ALA A 157 -4.99 12.43 16.05
CA ALA A 157 -4.28 11.56 15.13
C ALA A 157 -2.82 11.29 15.53
N LEU A 158 -2.22 12.08 16.43
CA LEU A 158 -0.81 11.93 16.84
C LEU A 158 -0.41 10.53 17.36
N PRO A 159 -1.25 9.80 18.13
CA PRO A 159 -0.91 8.43 18.53
C PRO A 159 -0.66 7.49 17.34
N PHE A 160 -1.39 7.67 16.25
CA PHE A 160 -1.20 6.89 15.03
C PHE A 160 0.11 7.24 14.33
N LEU A 161 0.46 8.53 14.23
CA LEU A 161 1.73 8.98 13.67
C LEU A 161 2.91 8.41 14.46
N LYS A 162 2.83 8.43 15.79
CA LYS A 162 3.85 7.85 16.67
C LYS A 162 4.07 6.37 16.35
N ASN A 163 2.99 5.59 16.19
CA ASN A 163 3.08 4.18 15.86
C ASN A 163 3.69 3.94 14.46
N GLN A 164 3.38 4.79 13.49
CA GLN A 164 3.96 4.69 12.14
C GLN A 164 5.46 5.00 12.12
N VAL A 165 5.90 6.05 12.84
CA VAL A 165 7.32 6.45 12.87
C VAL A 165 8.17 5.50 13.73
N VAL A 166 7.66 5.02 14.87
CA VAL A 166 8.41 4.12 15.75
C VAL A 166 8.68 2.76 15.08
N LYS A 167 7.76 2.25 14.27
CA LYS A 167 7.96 1.01 13.49
C LYS A 167 9.05 1.14 12.40
N ILE A 168 9.52 2.34 12.09
CA ILE A 168 10.58 2.60 11.09
C ILE A 168 11.99 2.57 11.73
N LYS A 169 12.10 2.30 13.04
CA LYS A 169 13.42 2.00 13.64
C LYS A 169 13.91 0.64 13.11
N LEU A 170 14.87 0.73 12.18
CA LEU A 170 15.76 -0.33 11.71
C LEU A 170 16.44 -1.05 12.87
#